data_AF-A0A813LRJ9-F1
#
_entry.id   AF-A0A813LRJ9-F1
#
_cell.length_a   1.000
_cell.length_b   1.000
_cell.length_c   1.000
_cell.angle_alpha   90.00
_cell.angle_beta   90.00
_cell.angle_gamma   90.00
#
_symmetry.space_group_name_H-M   'P 1'
#
loop_
_entity.id
_entity.type
_entity.pdbx_description
1 polymer ?
#
loop_
_entity_poly.entity_id
_entity_poly.type
_entity_poly.pdbx_seq_one_letter_code
_entity_poly.pdbx_strand_id
1 'polypeptide(L)'
;MLAGGALASILRLLRDLWIKRKRAASQNLWRRHVDFSVVQACILTTEHLQTLGRIEKRTLFVKPIAEVFKNEYILERLLEQAEKAAASHDPMLVTQLSHEDKWHVLNTCSNHISSLFAPYHVFFNEARRVESYYKSAWYCFTLTCAQTSASGRWFITPFKPVGKDDVGMLRIRIVMMNEQELREVASGVIEAPSFGFLNGRHEERWKVIQRFAELFNRQLSGGESVSGADSGPNLCGRPSTGSRKRGGSNPRLESASNSALAHPRRADINSLAASTPSEPKQQQAPPDPQDNSILRIHVPFPASHFKHTLEDNVCQDVVLYE
;
A
#
# COMPACT_ATOMS: atom_id res chain seq x y z
N MET A 1 54.53 -12.69 -27.48
CA MET A 1 53.97 -12.96 -26.14
C MET A 1 53.89 -11.72 -25.23
N LEU A 2 54.74 -10.70 -25.37
CA LEU A 2 54.73 -9.50 -24.50
C LEU A 2 53.44 -8.65 -24.58
N ALA A 3 52.79 -8.57 -25.75
CA ALA A 3 51.58 -7.76 -25.94
C ALA A 3 50.36 -8.25 -25.13
N GLY A 4 50.24 -9.56 -24.91
CA GLY A 4 49.12 -10.14 -24.14
C GLY A 4 49.19 -9.81 -22.65
N GLY A 5 50.41 -9.76 -22.08
CA GLY A 5 50.62 -9.40 -20.67
C GLY A 5 50.28 -7.94 -20.37
N ALA A 6 50.60 -7.03 -21.29
CA ALA A 6 50.27 -5.62 -21.16
C ALA A 6 48.75 -5.39 -21.22
N LEU A 7 48.05 -6.00 -22.19
CA LEU A 7 46.60 -5.88 -22.31
C LEU A 7 45.86 -6.42 -21.08
N ALA A 8 46.26 -7.60 -20.57
CA ALA A 8 45.67 -8.17 -19.36
C ALA A 8 45.88 -7.28 -18.13
N SER A 9 47.03 -6.62 -18.02
CA SER A 9 47.34 -5.70 -16.92
C SER A 9 46.51 -4.43 -17.00
N ILE A 10 46.32 -3.86 -18.20
CA ILE A 10 45.45 -2.70 -18.43
C ILE A 10 43.99 -3.04 -18.08
N LEU A 11 43.48 -4.19 -18.54
CA LEU A 11 42.11 -4.62 -18.25
C LEU A 11 41.89 -4.82 -16.74
N ARG A 12 42.86 -5.39 -16.00
CA ARG A 12 42.79 -5.51 -14.53
C ARG A 12 42.77 -4.14 -13.85
N LEU A 13 43.66 -3.22 -14.27
CA LEU A 13 43.70 -1.87 -13.72
C LEU A 13 42.37 -1.12 -13.94
N LEU A 14 41.80 -1.21 -15.15
CA LEU A 14 40.52 -0.61 -15.47
C LEU A 14 39.39 -1.22 -14.63
N ARG A 15 39.38 -2.55 -14.45
CA ARG A 15 38.42 -3.23 -13.57
C ARG A 15 38.53 -2.76 -12.14
N ASP A 16 39.75 -2.64 -11.60
CA ASP A 16 39.97 -2.22 -10.22
C ASP A 16 39.62 -0.75 -9.99
N LEU A 17 39.91 0.13 -10.95
CA LEU A 17 39.48 1.53 -10.93
C LEU A 17 37.95 1.64 -10.99
N TRP A 18 37.28 0.82 -11.81
CA TRP A 18 35.83 0.76 -11.89
C TRP A 18 35.22 0.27 -10.57
N ILE A 19 35.75 -0.79 -9.97
CA ILE A 19 35.32 -1.30 -8.65
C ILE A 19 35.55 -0.23 -7.56
N LYS A 20 36.70 0.45 -7.54
CA LYS A 20 36.97 1.53 -6.58
C LYS A 20 36.00 2.69 -6.73
N ARG A 21 35.73 3.14 -7.97
CA ARG A 21 34.72 4.18 -8.23
C ARG A 21 33.33 3.74 -7.78
N LYS A 22 32.93 2.50 -8.08
CA LYS A 22 31.63 1.96 -7.66
C LYS A 22 31.52 1.91 -6.13
N ARG A 23 32.56 1.46 -5.43
CA ARG A 23 32.62 1.45 -3.96
C ARG A 23 32.57 2.86 -3.37
N ALA A 24 33.30 3.81 -3.94
CA ALA A 24 33.27 5.21 -3.49
C ALA A 24 31.87 5.84 -3.69
N ALA A 25 31.20 5.55 -4.80
CA ALA A 25 29.83 5.97 -5.05
C ALA A 25 28.86 5.35 -4.02
N SER A 26 28.95 4.04 -3.76
CA SER A 26 28.16 3.37 -2.72
C SER A 26 28.44 3.90 -1.31
N GLN A 27 29.70 4.21 -0.97
CA GLN A 27 30.05 4.84 0.30
C GLN A 27 29.49 6.26 0.41
N ASN A 28 29.51 7.04 -0.67
CA ASN A 28 28.89 8.37 -0.70
C ASN A 28 27.36 8.30 -0.54
N LEU A 29 26.71 7.31 -1.16
CA LEU A 29 25.27 7.05 -0.96
C LEU A 29 24.97 6.63 0.49
N TRP A 30 25.79 5.76 1.07
CA TRP A 30 25.68 5.37 2.47
C TRP A 30 25.86 6.55 3.42
N ARG A 31 26.83 7.43 3.14
CA ARG A 31 27.01 8.70 3.87
C ARG A 31 25.81 9.65 3.71
N ARG A 32 25.15 9.63 2.55
CA ARG A 32 23.89 10.33 2.30
C ARG A 32 22.67 9.59 2.88
N HIS A 33 22.87 8.43 3.50
CA HIS A 33 21.81 7.58 4.05
C HIS A 33 20.75 7.19 3.00
N VAL A 34 21.15 6.98 1.74
CA VAL A 34 20.28 6.58 0.65
C VAL A 34 20.56 5.14 0.24
N ASP A 35 19.52 4.30 0.24
CA ASP A 35 19.59 2.90 -0.15
C ASP A 35 18.40 2.54 -1.06
N PHE A 36 18.63 2.66 -2.37
CA PHE A 36 17.68 2.24 -3.41
C PHE A 36 17.97 0.84 -3.96
N SER A 37 18.94 0.13 -3.38
CA SER A 37 19.31 -1.21 -3.84
C SER A 37 18.29 -2.28 -3.46
N VAL A 38 17.45 -1.99 -2.46
CA VAL A 38 16.45 -2.91 -1.91
C VAL A 38 15.08 -2.25 -1.82
N VAL A 39 14.05 -3.07 -1.98
CA VAL A 39 12.65 -2.72 -1.69
C VAL A 39 12.21 -3.45 -0.44
N GLN A 40 11.60 -2.71 0.48
CA GLN A 40 10.99 -3.28 1.69
C GLN A 40 9.47 -3.22 1.58
N ALA A 41 8.79 -4.36 1.73
CA ALA A 41 7.35 -4.37 1.96
C ALA A 41 7.06 -4.35 3.46
N CYS A 42 6.11 -3.52 3.90
CA CYS A 42 5.69 -3.48 5.29
C CYS A 42 4.21 -3.11 5.45
N ILE A 43 3.62 -3.59 6.54
CA ILE A 43 2.32 -3.15 7.04
C ILE A 43 2.54 -2.06 8.07
N LEU A 44 1.76 -0.99 7.99
CA LEU A 44 1.64 0.02 9.04
C LEU A 44 0.28 -0.13 9.72
N THR A 45 0.26 0.02 11.05
CA THR A 45 -0.97 0.04 11.86
C THR A 45 -0.94 1.14 12.91
N THR A 46 -2.12 1.59 13.30
CA THR A 46 -2.39 2.63 14.31
C THR A 46 -2.85 2.04 15.66
N GLU A 47 -2.72 0.71 15.83
CA GLU A 47 -3.13 -0.05 17.01
C GLU A 47 -2.74 0.61 18.34
N HIS A 48 -1.52 1.15 18.43
CA HIS A 48 -0.96 1.78 19.62
C HIS A 48 -0.82 3.31 19.49
N LEU A 49 -1.48 3.91 18.51
CA LEU A 49 -1.37 5.35 18.24
C LEU A 49 -1.97 6.17 19.37
N GLN A 50 -3.21 5.89 19.75
CA GLN A 50 -3.94 6.67 20.75
C GLN A 50 -3.44 6.44 22.19
N THR A 51 -2.79 5.30 22.46
CA THR A 51 -2.34 4.95 23.80
C THR A 51 -0.87 5.28 24.04
N LEU A 52 -0.02 5.08 23.03
CA LEU A 52 1.44 5.20 23.15
C LEU A 52 2.05 6.22 22.18
N GLY A 53 1.26 6.81 21.28
CA GLY A 53 1.79 7.65 20.20
C GLY A 53 2.63 6.85 19.22
N ARG A 54 2.34 5.54 19.06
CA ARG A 54 3.17 4.57 18.34
C ARG A 54 2.46 4.05 17.10
N ILE A 55 3.06 4.30 15.93
CA ILE A 55 2.71 3.62 14.67
C ILE A 55 3.51 2.32 14.55
N GLU A 56 2.83 1.18 14.48
CA GLU A 56 3.48 -0.10 14.24
C GLU A 56 3.98 -0.21 12.81
N LYS A 57 5.10 -0.90 12.65
CA LYS A 57 5.61 -1.28 11.35
C LYS A 57 6.04 -2.73 11.39
N ARG A 58 5.35 -3.56 10.62
CA ARG A 58 5.65 -4.98 10.48
C ARG A 58 6.23 -5.23 9.08
N THR A 59 7.44 -5.76 9.01
CA THR A 59 8.12 -6.01 7.72
C THR A 59 7.64 -7.33 7.15
N LEU A 60 7.22 -7.32 5.89
CA LEU A 60 6.78 -8.52 5.18
C LEU A 60 7.94 -9.19 4.46
N PHE A 61 8.70 -8.40 3.68
CA PHE A 61 9.94 -8.86 3.05
C PHE A 61 10.89 -7.69 2.79
N VAL A 62 12.15 -8.03 2.53
CA VAL A 62 13.16 -7.14 1.95
C VAL A 62 13.81 -7.90 0.80
N LYS A 63 13.78 -7.33 -0.40
CA LYS A 63 14.35 -7.97 -1.61
C LYS A 63 15.20 -6.97 -2.40
N PRO A 64 16.23 -7.41 -3.14
CA PRO A 64 16.90 -6.57 -4.12
C PRO A 64 15.90 -5.96 -5.10
N ILE A 65 16.03 -4.67 -5.39
CA ILE A 65 15.05 -3.97 -6.24
C ILE A 65 14.98 -4.57 -7.66
N ALA A 66 16.10 -5.06 -8.18
CA ALA A 66 16.19 -5.72 -9.48
C ALA A 66 15.48 -7.08 -9.53
N GLU A 67 15.31 -7.76 -8.38
CA GLU A 67 14.50 -8.98 -8.31
C GLU A 67 13.00 -8.67 -8.29
N VAL A 68 12.64 -7.51 -7.72
CA VAL A 68 11.24 -7.05 -7.68
C VAL A 68 10.82 -6.54 -9.06
N PHE A 69 11.61 -5.65 -9.65
CA PHE A 69 11.35 -5.01 -10.95
C PHE A 69 12.34 -5.51 -11.99
N LYS A 70 11.98 -6.61 -12.68
CA LYS A 70 12.83 -7.23 -13.71
C LYS A 70 12.91 -6.43 -15.01
N ASN A 71 11.93 -5.56 -15.28
CA ASN A 71 11.95 -4.70 -16.45
C ASN A 71 12.88 -3.52 -16.17
N GLU A 72 14.02 -3.47 -16.87
CA GLU A 72 15.07 -2.45 -16.69
C GLU A 72 14.54 -1.02 -16.90
N TYR A 73 13.67 -0.80 -17.90
CA TYR A 73 13.07 0.51 -18.14
C TYR A 73 12.25 0.98 -16.95
N ILE A 74 11.37 0.13 -16.42
CA ILE A 74 10.55 0.46 -15.25
C ILE A 74 11.41 0.68 -14.01
N LEU A 75 12.47 -0.12 -13.83
CA LEU A 75 13.42 0.04 -12.74
C LEU A 75 14.14 1.39 -12.81
N GLU A 76 14.67 1.76 -13.99
CA GLU A 76 15.35 3.05 -14.19
C GLU A 76 14.40 4.22 -13.92
N ARG A 77 13.17 4.17 -14.45
CA ARG A 77 12.14 5.18 -14.17
C ARG A 77 11.82 5.28 -12.69
N LEU A 78 11.69 4.15 -12.01
CA LEU A 78 11.39 4.11 -10.59
C LEU A 78 12.50 4.75 -9.75
N LEU A 79 13.77 4.47 -10.08
CA LEU A 79 14.93 5.05 -9.41
C LEU A 79 15.03 6.56 -9.65
N GLU A 80 14.80 7.01 -10.89
CA GLU A 80 14.75 8.43 -11.25
C GLU A 80 13.67 9.17 -10.42
N GLN A 81 12.47 8.59 -10.31
CA GLN A 81 11.41 9.20 -9.49
C GLN A 81 11.71 9.11 -7.99
N ALA A 82 12.44 8.10 -7.53
CA ALA A 82 12.82 7.99 -6.12
C ALA A 82 13.78 9.11 -5.70
N GLU A 83 14.69 9.51 -6.60
CA GLU A 83 15.56 10.67 -6.40
C GLU A 83 14.76 11.98 -6.38
N LYS A 84 13.75 12.12 -7.27
CA LYS A 84 12.88 13.31 -7.28
C LYS A 84 12.00 13.40 -6.04
N ALA A 85 11.40 12.29 -5.61
CA ALA A 85 10.60 12.21 -4.39
C ALA A 85 11.43 12.58 -3.15
N ALA A 86 12.70 12.16 -3.12
CA ALA A 86 13.64 12.55 -2.06
C ALA A 86 13.87 14.06 -2.01
N ALA A 87 13.94 14.72 -3.17
CA ALA A 87 14.15 16.16 -3.28
C ALA A 87 12.87 16.98 -3.01
N SER A 88 11.69 16.47 -3.36
CA SER A 88 10.42 17.16 -3.18
C SER A 88 9.82 17.02 -1.77
N HIS A 89 10.38 16.13 -0.95
CA HIS A 89 9.83 15.74 0.35
C HIS A 89 8.42 15.12 0.27
N ASP A 90 7.92 14.73 -0.90
CA ASP A 90 6.70 13.93 -1.02
C ASP A 90 7.05 12.45 -0.85
N PRO A 91 6.58 11.78 0.23
CA PRO A 91 6.90 10.38 0.44
C PRO A 91 6.24 9.45 -0.59
N MET A 92 5.23 9.91 -1.35
CA MET A 92 4.44 9.08 -2.27
C MET A 92 5.08 9.00 -3.66
N LEU A 93 5.96 8.02 -3.82
CA LEU A 93 6.71 7.79 -5.07
C LEU A 93 5.80 7.61 -6.29
N VAL A 94 4.63 6.98 -6.11
CA VAL A 94 3.70 6.69 -7.20
C VAL A 94 3.16 7.97 -7.85
N THR A 95 3.00 9.06 -7.10
CA THR A 95 2.47 10.34 -7.63
C THR A 95 3.37 10.99 -8.66
N GLN A 96 4.64 10.62 -8.70
CA GLN A 96 5.65 11.15 -9.61
C GLN A 96 5.79 10.31 -10.90
N LEU A 97 5.13 9.15 -10.96
CA LEU A 97 5.16 8.26 -12.12
C LEU A 97 4.10 8.65 -13.15
N SER A 98 4.40 8.38 -14.42
CA SER A 98 3.40 8.46 -15.49
C SER A 98 2.28 7.44 -15.27
N HIS A 99 1.09 7.66 -15.85
CA HIS A 99 -0.05 6.75 -15.66
C HIS A 99 0.24 5.30 -16.10
N GLU A 100 0.98 5.13 -17.19
CA GLU A 100 1.43 3.83 -17.68
C GLU A 100 2.44 3.17 -16.71
N ASP A 101 3.45 3.92 -16.28
CA ASP A 101 4.46 3.40 -15.34
C ASP A 101 3.84 3.00 -14.00
N LYS A 102 2.86 3.77 -13.50
CA LYS A 102 2.14 3.46 -12.26
C LYS A 102 1.51 2.08 -12.32
N TRP A 103 0.81 1.78 -13.41
CA TRP A 103 0.17 0.48 -13.58
C TRP A 103 1.19 -0.66 -13.52
N HIS A 104 2.29 -0.54 -14.26
CA HIS A 104 3.35 -1.55 -14.26
C HIS A 104 4.01 -1.72 -12.89
N VAL A 105 4.31 -0.61 -12.21
CA VAL A 105 4.92 -0.62 -10.87
C VAL A 105 3.98 -1.25 -9.85
N LEU A 106 2.74 -0.77 -9.76
CA LEU A 106 1.78 -1.26 -8.78
C LEU A 106 1.37 -2.71 -9.03
N ASN A 107 1.19 -3.11 -10.29
CA ASN A 107 0.90 -4.50 -10.64
C ASN A 107 2.07 -5.44 -10.30
N THR A 108 3.31 -4.99 -10.53
CA THR A 108 4.50 -5.74 -10.11
C THR A 108 4.54 -5.90 -8.59
N CYS A 109 4.30 -4.82 -7.83
CA CYS A 109 4.18 -4.89 -6.37
C CYS A 109 3.05 -5.84 -5.92
N SER A 110 1.90 -5.79 -6.59
CA SER A 110 0.76 -6.67 -6.33
C SER A 110 1.14 -8.15 -6.42
N ASN A 111 1.87 -8.54 -7.45
CA ASN A 111 2.32 -9.92 -7.65
C ASN A 111 3.24 -10.41 -6.53
N HIS A 112 4.17 -9.56 -6.07
CA HIS A 112 5.06 -9.91 -4.95
C HIS A 112 4.30 -10.00 -3.64
N ILE A 113 3.41 -9.05 -3.35
CA ILE A 113 2.59 -9.08 -2.13
C ILE A 113 1.64 -10.28 -2.12
N SER A 114 0.91 -10.51 -3.22
CA SER A 114 -0.07 -11.59 -3.31
C SER A 114 0.55 -12.97 -3.16
N SER A 115 1.80 -13.14 -3.61
CA SER A 115 2.54 -14.39 -3.42
C SER A 115 2.73 -14.77 -1.94
N LEU A 116 2.82 -13.78 -1.03
CA LEU A 116 2.92 -14.02 0.42
C LEU A 116 1.62 -14.58 0.99
N PHE A 117 0.49 -14.16 0.41
CA PHE A 117 -0.83 -14.49 0.93
C PHE A 117 -1.50 -15.65 0.18
N ALA A 118 -0.92 -16.11 -0.93
CA ALA A 118 -1.44 -17.20 -1.74
C ALA A 118 -1.70 -18.49 -0.95
N PRO A 119 -0.81 -18.94 -0.02
CA PRO A 119 -1.09 -20.12 0.80
C PRO A 119 -2.37 -19.98 1.63
N TYR A 120 -2.59 -18.79 2.24
CA TYR A 120 -3.77 -18.52 3.04
C TYR A 120 -5.06 -18.50 2.21
N HIS A 121 -5.02 -18.10 0.93
CA HIS A 121 -6.18 -18.18 0.04
C HIS A 121 -6.59 -19.62 -0.26
N VAL A 122 -5.62 -20.54 -0.39
CA VAL A 122 -5.90 -21.97 -0.56
C VAL A 122 -6.64 -22.50 0.67
N PHE A 123 -6.10 -22.24 1.87
CA PHE A 123 -6.75 -22.64 3.11
C PHE A 123 -8.11 -21.98 3.31
N PHE A 124 -8.25 -20.71 2.98
CA PHE A 124 -9.51 -19.97 3.05
C PHE A 124 -10.60 -20.60 2.17
N ASN A 125 -10.27 -20.90 0.92
CA ASN A 125 -11.22 -21.48 -0.03
C ASN A 125 -11.63 -22.90 0.37
N GLU A 126 -10.69 -23.70 0.88
CA GLU A 126 -10.98 -25.04 1.37
C GLU A 126 -11.81 -25.00 2.67
N ALA A 127 -11.46 -24.09 3.58
CA ALA A 127 -12.15 -23.87 4.83
C ALA A 127 -13.57 -23.33 4.63
N ARG A 128 -13.86 -22.51 3.60
CA ARG A 128 -15.23 -22.03 3.33
C ARG A 128 -16.27 -23.13 3.10
N ARG A 129 -15.85 -24.38 2.88
CA ARG A 129 -16.74 -25.54 2.76
C ARG A 129 -17.29 -26.04 4.11
N VAL A 130 -16.73 -25.59 5.22
CA VAL A 130 -17.10 -25.97 6.60
C VAL A 130 -17.15 -24.68 7.42
N GLU A 131 -18.11 -24.44 8.32
CA GLU A 131 -18.27 -23.16 9.05
C GLU A 131 -16.91 -22.49 9.41
N SER A 132 -16.56 -21.42 8.68
CA SER A 132 -15.15 -21.14 8.41
C SER A 132 -14.46 -20.41 9.56
N TYR A 133 -13.43 -21.03 10.12
CA TYR A 133 -12.43 -20.42 11.03
C TYR A 133 -11.53 -19.38 10.37
N TYR A 134 -11.92 -18.80 9.22
CA TYR A 134 -11.14 -17.77 8.55
C TYR A 134 -12.00 -16.54 8.26
N LYS A 135 -11.40 -15.38 8.45
CA LYS A 135 -11.90 -14.06 8.06
C LYS A 135 -11.05 -13.54 6.91
N SER A 136 -11.48 -12.44 6.32
CA SER A 136 -10.68 -11.74 5.35
C SER A 136 -10.86 -10.24 5.50
N ALA A 137 -9.83 -9.50 5.11
CA ALA A 137 -9.81 -8.05 5.18
C ALA A 137 -9.18 -7.50 3.91
N TRP A 138 -9.60 -6.29 3.55
CA TRP A 138 -8.99 -5.56 2.45
C TRP A 138 -7.82 -4.73 2.98
N TYR A 139 -6.70 -4.81 2.27
CA TYR A 139 -5.54 -3.95 2.47
C TYR A 139 -5.38 -3.06 1.25
N CYS A 140 -5.06 -1.79 1.50
CA CYS A 140 -4.60 -0.88 0.46
C CYS A 140 -3.08 -0.87 0.48
N PHE A 141 -2.45 -0.70 -0.68
CA PHE A 141 -1.01 -0.49 -0.74
C PHE A 141 -0.60 0.52 -1.80
N THR A 142 0.55 1.13 -1.54
CA THR A 142 1.22 2.06 -2.46
C THR A 142 2.74 1.96 -2.30
N LEU A 143 3.48 2.70 -3.12
CA LEU A 143 4.94 2.74 -3.09
C LEU A 143 5.40 4.10 -2.55
N THR A 144 6.32 4.07 -1.59
CA THR A 144 6.83 5.26 -0.91
C THR A 144 8.35 5.35 -1.01
N CYS A 145 8.89 6.56 -0.96
CA CYS A 145 10.31 6.83 -0.84
C CYS A 145 10.50 7.86 0.27
N ALA A 146 10.78 7.39 1.49
CA ALA A 146 10.85 8.26 2.67
C ALA A 146 12.05 7.93 3.56
N GLN A 147 12.65 8.98 4.11
CA GLN A 147 13.70 8.90 5.10
C GLN A 147 13.11 9.22 6.48
N THR A 148 13.45 8.44 7.50
CA THR A 148 13.10 8.82 8.88
C THR A 148 14.21 9.70 9.42
N SER A 149 13.94 11.00 9.55
CA SER A 149 14.87 12.02 10.06
C SER A 149 15.08 11.93 11.58
N ALA A 150 14.25 11.17 12.29
CA ALA A 150 14.33 11.05 13.74
C ALA A 150 15.61 10.34 14.18
N SER A 151 16.34 11.00 15.09
CA SER A 151 17.52 10.44 15.74
C SER A 151 17.16 9.24 16.61
N GLY A 152 17.92 8.16 16.49
CA GLY A 152 17.94 7.11 17.51
C GLY A 152 17.37 5.76 17.10
N ARG A 153 18.18 4.71 17.31
CA ARG A 153 17.72 3.33 17.52
C ARG A 153 17.39 3.09 18.99
N TRP A 154 16.37 3.80 19.50
CA TRP A 154 15.92 3.70 20.89
C TRP A 154 15.64 2.26 21.36
N PHE A 155 15.23 1.39 20.44
CA PHE A 155 14.96 -0.02 20.75
C PHE A 155 16.22 -0.85 21.07
N ILE A 156 17.41 -0.46 20.59
CA ILE A 156 18.64 -1.27 20.73
C ILE A 156 19.47 -0.80 21.92
N THR A 157 19.49 0.51 22.22
CA THR A 157 20.31 1.06 23.31
C THR A 157 19.64 2.29 23.94
N PRO A 158 18.72 2.12 24.91
CA PRO A 158 18.05 3.24 25.57
C PRO A 158 19.02 4.13 26.37
N PHE A 159 20.17 3.59 26.79
CA PHE A 159 21.14 4.30 27.63
C PHE A 159 22.32 4.93 26.86
N LYS A 160 22.42 4.72 25.54
CA LYS A 160 23.51 5.28 24.74
C LYS A 160 23.01 6.54 24.04
N PRO A 161 23.58 7.72 24.31
CA PRO A 161 23.21 8.93 23.58
C PRO A 161 23.48 8.68 22.10
N VAL A 162 22.43 8.76 21.30
CA VAL A 162 22.54 8.53 19.88
C VAL A 162 22.98 9.84 19.23
N GLY A 163 23.99 9.79 18.37
CA GLY A 163 24.44 10.96 17.63
C GLY A 163 23.30 11.57 16.80
N LYS A 164 23.35 12.89 16.61
CA LYS A 164 22.40 13.62 15.75
C LYS A 164 22.36 13.07 14.31
N ASP A 165 23.40 12.34 13.91
CA ASP A 165 23.57 11.76 12.59
C ASP A 165 23.00 10.33 12.43
N ASP A 166 22.43 9.70 13.48
CA ASP A 166 21.76 8.39 13.35
C ASP A 166 20.34 8.57 12.79
N VAL A 167 20.29 9.00 11.53
CA VAL A 167 19.07 9.10 10.74
C VAL A 167 18.82 7.77 10.02
N GLY A 168 17.54 7.43 9.83
CA GLY A 168 17.19 6.26 9.05
C GLY A 168 17.61 6.40 7.59
N MET A 169 17.72 5.28 6.89
CA MET A 169 17.99 5.30 5.46
C MET A 169 16.72 5.63 4.66
N LEU A 170 16.88 6.52 3.68
CA LEU A 170 15.95 6.75 2.60
C LEU A 170 15.87 5.46 1.76
N ARG A 171 14.67 4.90 1.66
CA ARG A 171 14.43 3.62 0.98
C ARG A 171 13.09 3.63 0.28
N ILE A 172 13.02 2.86 -0.80
CA ILE A 172 11.77 2.54 -1.50
C ILE A 172 11.03 1.47 -0.69
N ARG A 173 9.76 1.71 -0.37
CA ARG A 173 8.94 0.79 0.42
C ARG A 173 7.56 0.60 -0.18
N ILE A 174 7.14 -0.66 -0.25
CA ILE A 174 5.74 -1.00 -0.46
C ILE A 174 5.05 -0.90 0.89
N VAL A 175 4.17 0.08 1.04
CA VAL A 175 3.46 0.33 2.30
C VAL A 175 2.05 -0.19 2.17
N MET A 176 1.68 -1.11 3.05
CA MET A 176 0.35 -1.68 3.16
C MET A 176 -0.34 -1.17 4.43
N MET A 177 -1.66 -0.96 4.36
CA MET A 177 -2.47 -0.58 5.50
C MET A 177 -3.87 -1.20 5.37
N ASN A 178 -4.51 -1.53 6.50
CA ASN A 178 -5.87 -2.04 6.48
C ASN A 178 -6.80 -0.98 5.88
N GLU A 179 -7.69 -1.36 4.96
CA GLU A 179 -8.56 -0.40 4.29
C GLU A 179 -9.52 0.30 5.25
N GLN A 180 -10.07 -0.42 6.23
CA GLN A 180 -10.99 0.16 7.20
C GLN A 180 -10.27 1.21 8.05
N GLU A 181 -9.07 0.89 8.52
CA GLU A 181 -8.22 1.83 9.27
C GLU A 181 -7.84 3.05 8.42
N LEU A 182 -7.50 2.86 7.15
CA LEU A 182 -7.19 3.95 6.23
C LEU A 182 -8.41 4.86 5.98
N ARG A 183 -9.63 4.30 5.93
CA ARG A 183 -10.90 5.07 5.88
C ARG A 183 -11.12 5.89 7.14
N GLU A 184 -10.83 5.31 8.31
CA GLU A 184 -10.97 5.98 9.59
C GLU A 184 -9.98 7.15 9.72
N VAL A 185 -8.74 7.00 9.23
CA VAL A 185 -7.81 8.14 9.11
C VAL A 185 -8.32 9.18 8.11
N ALA A 186 -8.76 8.77 6.93
CA ALA A 186 -9.24 9.69 5.89
C ALA A 186 -10.48 10.51 6.31
N SER A 187 -11.31 9.94 7.18
CA SER A 187 -12.51 10.59 7.73
C SER A 187 -12.26 11.38 9.02
N GLY A 188 -11.03 11.34 9.56
CA GLY A 188 -10.69 11.99 10.83
C GLY A 188 -11.21 11.25 12.08
N VAL A 189 -11.65 9.99 11.96
CA VAL A 189 -12.00 9.17 13.12
C VAL A 189 -10.75 8.79 13.91
N ILE A 190 -9.66 8.47 13.20
CA ILE A 190 -8.34 8.28 13.79
C ILE A 190 -7.51 9.53 13.52
N GLU A 191 -7.19 10.26 14.58
CA GLU A 191 -6.38 11.48 14.52
C GLU A 191 -4.99 11.27 15.16
N ALA A 192 -4.10 12.25 14.98
CA ALA A 192 -2.82 12.26 15.68
C ALA A 192 -3.02 12.29 17.21
N PRO A 193 -2.14 11.66 18.00
CA PRO A 193 -2.25 11.63 19.45
C PRO A 193 -2.09 13.05 20.02
N SER A 194 -3.03 13.46 20.89
CA SER A 194 -3.03 14.81 21.50
C SER A 194 -1.82 15.07 22.42
N PHE A 195 -1.24 14.02 23.00
CA PHE A 195 -0.03 14.09 23.82
C PHE A 195 1.27 14.01 23.01
N GLY A 196 1.19 13.92 21.68
CA GLY A 196 2.34 13.79 20.78
C GLY A 196 2.76 12.35 20.49
N PHE A 197 3.73 12.20 19.59
CA PHE A 197 4.26 10.89 19.19
C PHE A 197 5.35 10.40 20.15
N LEU A 198 5.49 9.07 20.27
CA LEU A 198 6.54 8.45 21.09
C LEU A 198 7.95 8.94 20.71
N ASN A 199 8.17 9.17 19.41
CA ASN A 199 9.36 9.80 18.87
C ASN A 199 9.09 10.23 17.41
N GLY A 200 10.03 10.99 16.83
CA GLY A 200 9.90 11.47 15.45
C GLY A 200 9.76 10.35 14.40
N ARG A 201 10.18 9.11 14.67
CA ARG A 201 10.00 8.01 13.69
C ARG A 201 8.54 7.65 13.53
N HIS A 202 7.77 7.68 14.62
CA HIS A 202 6.33 7.42 14.57
C HIS A 202 5.58 8.60 13.95
N GLU A 203 6.02 9.82 14.22
CA GLU A 203 5.52 11.02 13.55
C GLU A 203 5.74 10.95 12.03
N GLU A 204 6.93 10.61 11.56
CA GLU A 204 7.22 10.47 10.12
C GLU A 204 6.37 9.36 9.47
N ARG A 205 6.16 8.22 10.16
CA ARG A 205 5.24 7.19 9.67
C ARG A 205 3.79 7.68 9.61
N TRP A 206 3.38 8.49 10.58
CA TRP A 206 2.05 9.08 10.59
C TRP A 206 1.86 10.04 9.41
N LYS A 207 2.85 10.88 9.08
CA LYS A 207 2.82 11.72 7.88
C LYS A 207 2.63 10.90 6.59
N VAL A 208 3.31 9.75 6.49
CA VAL A 208 3.10 8.80 5.37
C VAL A 208 1.67 8.27 5.36
N ILE A 209 1.11 7.89 6.51
CA ILE A 209 -0.28 7.40 6.63
C ILE A 209 -1.28 8.49 6.25
N GLN A 210 -1.11 9.73 6.71
CA GLN A 210 -1.99 10.85 6.37
C GLN A 210 -1.98 11.10 4.86
N ARG A 211 -0.78 11.18 4.25
CA ARG A 211 -0.67 11.35 2.82
C ARG A 211 -1.27 10.17 2.03
N PHE A 212 -1.19 8.96 2.57
CA PHE A 212 -1.82 7.77 1.98
C PHE A 212 -3.34 7.88 2.06
N ALA A 213 -3.89 8.28 3.21
CA ALA A 213 -5.31 8.47 3.43
C ALA A 213 -5.90 9.57 2.52
N GLU A 214 -5.16 10.67 2.31
CA GLU A 214 -5.54 11.74 1.38
C GLU A 214 -5.68 11.22 -0.06
N LEU A 215 -4.65 10.53 -0.58
CA LEU A 215 -4.68 9.95 -1.93
C LEU A 215 -5.77 8.89 -2.06
N PHE A 216 -5.99 8.10 -1.00
CA PHE A 216 -7.06 7.11 -0.95
C PHE A 216 -8.43 7.77 -1.04
N ASN A 217 -8.68 8.82 -0.26
CA ASN A 217 -9.94 9.55 -0.27
C ASN A 217 -10.19 10.22 -1.62
N ARG A 218 -9.15 10.80 -2.24
CA ARG A 218 -9.23 11.35 -3.61
C ARG A 218 -9.63 10.29 -4.63
N GLN A 219 -8.98 9.13 -4.60
CA GLN A 219 -9.29 8.01 -5.50
C GLN A 219 -10.73 7.48 -5.32
N LEU A 220 -11.28 7.53 -4.11
CA LEU A 220 -12.68 7.18 -3.87
C LEU A 220 -13.66 8.26 -4.34
N SER A 221 -13.34 9.53 -4.08
CA SER A 221 -14.20 10.68 -4.37
C SER A 221 -14.27 11.01 -5.86
N GLY A 222 -13.16 10.83 -6.59
CA GLY A 222 -13.09 11.06 -8.05
C GLY A 222 -13.98 10.13 -8.88
N GLY A 223 -14.61 9.13 -8.26
CA GLY A 223 -15.50 8.22 -8.94
C GLY A 223 -16.87 8.78 -9.27
N GLU A 224 -17.46 9.71 -8.51
CA GLU A 224 -18.93 9.88 -8.49
C GLU A 224 -19.58 10.57 -9.72
N SER A 225 -18.84 11.15 -10.67
CA SER A 225 -19.42 12.09 -11.65
C SER A 225 -19.28 11.76 -13.14
N VAL A 226 -19.01 10.51 -13.54
CA VAL A 226 -18.86 10.17 -14.97
C VAL A 226 -19.82 9.06 -15.41
N SER A 227 -21.02 9.46 -15.82
CA SER A 227 -22.02 8.60 -16.46
C SER A 227 -21.89 8.52 -17.99
N GLY A 228 -20.72 8.81 -18.58
CA GLY A 228 -20.62 8.87 -20.04
C GLY A 228 -19.24 8.89 -20.71
N ALA A 229 -18.14 8.64 -20.00
CA ALA A 229 -16.82 8.50 -20.63
C ALA A 229 -16.05 7.35 -19.99
N ASP A 230 -15.42 6.52 -20.83
CA ASP A 230 -14.57 5.37 -20.55
C ASP A 230 -13.30 5.74 -19.75
N SER A 231 -13.48 6.35 -18.58
CA SER A 231 -12.45 6.32 -17.55
C SER A 231 -12.39 4.87 -17.10
N GLY A 232 -11.28 4.19 -17.36
CA GLY A 232 -11.08 2.80 -16.92
C GLY A 232 -11.51 2.62 -15.46
N PRO A 233 -12.09 1.47 -15.11
CA PRO A 233 -12.71 1.27 -13.79
C PRO A 233 -11.71 1.65 -12.70
N ASN A 234 -12.15 2.47 -11.72
CA ASN A 234 -11.38 2.73 -10.50
C ASN A 234 -10.75 1.42 -10.05
N LEU A 235 -9.41 1.38 -9.94
CA LEU A 235 -8.66 0.14 -9.65
C LEU A 235 -9.10 -0.51 -8.34
N CYS A 236 -9.73 0.28 -7.47
CA CYS A 236 -10.28 -0.18 -6.21
C CYS A 236 -11.65 -0.88 -6.34
N GLY A 237 -12.39 -0.74 -7.44
CA GLY A 237 -13.82 -1.05 -7.46
C GLY A 237 -14.61 -0.11 -6.54
N ARG A 238 -15.81 0.32 -6.94
CA ARG A 238 -16.66 1.08 -6.03
C ARG A 238 -17.17 0.13 -4.95
N PRO A 239 -17.11 0.49 -3.65
CA PRO A 239 -17.97 -0.19 -2.69
C PRO A 239 -19.40 -0.04 -3.24
N SER A 240 -20.12 -1.16 -3.34
CA SER A 240 -21.53 -1.09 -3.68
C SER A 240 -22.14 -0.14 -2.65
N THR A 241 -22.57 1.04 -3.09
CA THR A 241 -23.42 1.92 -2.29
C THR A 241 -24.69 1.12 -2.13
N GLY A 242 -24.70 0.26 -1.10
CA GLY A 242 -25.80 -0.60 -0.80
C GLY A 242 -27.01 0.30 -0.77
N SER A 243 -27.89 0.08 -1.74
CA SER A 243 -29.28 0.49 -1.72
C SER A 243 -29.71 0.49 -0.27
N ARG A 244 -30.03 1.66 0.29
CA ARG A 244 -30.59 1.79 1.64
C ARG A 244 -31.73 0.77 1.74
N LYS A 245 -31.42 -0.43 2.24
CA LYS A 245 -32.41 -1.46 2.49
C LYS A 245 -33.14 -0.91 3.71
N ARG A 246 -34.28 -0.28 3.45
CA ARG A 246 -35.26 0.15 4.47
C ARG A 246 -35.32 -0.94 5.53
N GLY A 247 -35.29 -0.50 6.79
CA GLY A 247 -35.21 -1.35 7.97
C GLY A 247 -36.04 -2.63 7.83
N GLY A 248 -35.33 -3.76 7.82
CA GLY A 248 -35.88 -5.08 8.07
C GLY A 248 -35.25 -5.58 9.35
N SER A 249 -36.08 -5.75 10.36
CA SER A 249 -35.83 -6.34 11.67
C SER A 249 -34.88 -7.55 11.64
N ASN A 250 -34.02 -7.64 12.65
CA ASN A 250 -33.22 -8.83 12.99
C ASN A 250 -34.04 -10.12 12.89
N PRO A 251 -33.56 -11.19 12.23
CA PRO A 251 -34.13 -12.51 12.41
C PRO A 251 -33.63 -13.06 13.74
N ARG A 252 -34.45 -12.89 14.78
CA ARG A 252 -34.36 -13.69 16.00
C ARG A 252 -34.77 -15.11 15.64
N LEU A 253 -33.92 -16.08 15.98
CA LEU A 253 -34.23 -17.51 15.93
C LEU A 253 -35.49 -17.77 16.77
N GLU A 254 -36.63 -17.97 16.13
CA GLU A 254 -37.79 -18.62 16.75
C GLU A 254 -38.32 -19.70 15.81
N SER A 255 -38.48 -20.87 16.40
CA SER A 255 -39.09 -22.08 15.87
C SER A 255 -40.59 -21.91 15.62
N ALA A 256 -41.06 -22.70 14.66
CA ALA A 256 -42.40 -23.31 14.55
C ALA A 256 -43.29 -22.85 13.37
N SER A 257 -43.51 -23.82 12.48
CA SER A 257 -44.80 -24.29 11.95
C SER A 257 -45.77 -23.36 11.21
N ASN A 258 -46.02 -23.79 9.97
CA ASN A 258 -47.31 -23.89 9.25
C ASN A 258 -48.05 -22.63 8.74
N SER A 259 -48.34 -22.69 7.44
CA SER A 259 -49.62 -22.42 6.74
C SER A 259 -49.65 -21.28 5.71
N ALA A 260 -49.75 -21.72 4.44
CA ALA A 260 -50.78 -21.35 3.47
C ALA A 260 -50.80 -19.98 2.73
N LEU A 261 -50.67 -20.12 1.40
CA LEU A 261 -51.54 -19.61 0.32
C LEU A 261 -51.71 -18.10 0.04
N ALA A 262 -51.09 -17.70 -1.09
CA ALA A 262 -51.66 -17.02 -2.28
C ALA A 262 -52.31 -15.64 -2.17
N HIS A 263 -51.78 -14.67 -2.94
CA HIS A 263 -52.55 -13.76 -3.81
C HIS A 263 -51.68 -13.01 -4.87
N PRO A 264 -52.30 -12.43 -5.93
CA PRO A 264 -51.73 -12.39 -7.28
C PRO A 264 -51.29 -11.00 -7.81
N ARG A 265 -50.69 -11.07 -9.02
CA ARG A 265 -50.27 -10.02 -9.98
C ARG A 265 -51.20 -8.80 -10.16
N ARG A 266 -50.58 -7.63 -10.39
CA ARG A 266 -51.01 -6.48 -11.24
C ARG A 266 -49.89 -5.42 -11.21
N ALA A 267 -49.64 -4.55 -12.18
CA ALA A 267 -49.83 -4.45 -13.62
C ALA A 267 -48.99 -3.22 -14.03
N ASP A 268 -48.48 -3.21 -15.26
CA ASP A 268 -47.60 -2.20 -15.83
C ASP A 268 -48.23 -0.80 -15.88
N ILE A 269 -47.42 0.23 -15.61
CA ILE A 269 -47.72 1.62 -15.98
C ILE A 269 -46.52 2.17 -16.77
N ASN A 270 -46.72 2.24 -18.09
CA ASN A 270 -45.92 3.05 -19.01
C ASN A 270 -46.09 4.53 -18.67
N SER A 271 -45.00 5.25 -18.41
CA SER A 271 -44.99 6.71 -18.42
C SER A 271 -43.97 7.21 -19.44
N LEU A 272 -44.48 7.89 -20.46
CA LEU A 272 -43.71 8.65 -21.44
C LEU A 272 -43.05 9.83 -20.73
N ALA A 273 -41.72 9.82 -20.62
CA ALA A 273 -40.95 10.96 -20.15
C ALA A 273 -40.41 11.75 -21.35
N ALA A 274 -40.76 13.04 -21.39
CA ALA A 274 -40.36 14.02 -22.38
C ALA A 274 -38.84 14.21 -22.42
N SER A 275 -38.29 14.34 -23.63
CA SER A 275 -36.89 14.63 -23.89
C SER A 275 -36.53 16.06 -23.46
N THR A 276 -35.86 16.20 -22.32
CA THR A 276 -35.24 17.45 -21.89
C THR A 276 -34.04 17.80 -22.78
N PRO A 277 -33.80 19.10 -23.08
CA PRO A 277 -32.67 19.52 -23.91
C PRO A 277 -31.35 19.15 -23.24
N SER A 278 -30.47 18.49 -23.98
CA SER A 278 -29.13 18.09 -23.52
C SER A 278 -28.30 19.32 -23.16
N GLU A 279 -27.94 19.46 -21.89
CA GLU A 279 -26.98 20.47 -21.43
C GLU A 279 -25.64 20.33 -22.18
N PRO A 280 -24.97 21.46 -22.48
CA PRO A 280 -23.68 21.45 -23.15
C PRO A 280 -22.66 20.69 -22.30
N LYS A 281 -22.09 19.62 -22.89
CA LYS A 281 -21.00 18.83 -22.29
C LYS A 281 -19.83 19.76 -21.96
N GLN A 282 -19.69 20.13 -20.69
CA GLN A 282 -18.50 20.80 -20.20
C GLN A 282 -17.29 19.92 -20.53
N GLN A 283 -16.33 20.48 -21.26
CA GLN A 283 -15.04 19.83 -21.50
C GLN A 283 -14.40 19.55 -20.15
N GLN A 284 -14.31 18.27 -19.81
CA GLN A 284 -13.71 17.83 -18.55
C GLN A 284 -12.25 18.25 -18.49
N ALA A 285 -11.84 18.75 -17.33
CA ALA A 285 -10.44 18.94 -17.02
C ALA A 285 -9.73 17.57 -17.15
N PRO A 286 -8.50 17.53 -17.69
CA PRO A 286 -7.73 16.29 -17.76
C PRO A 286 -7.57 15.69 -16.35
N PRO A 287 -7.61 14.35 -16.23
CA PRO A 287 -7.49 13.67 -14.95
C PRO A 287 -6.20 14.08 -14.23
N ASP A 288 -6.26 14.24 -12.91
CA ASP A 288 -5.10 14.66 -12.13
C ASP A 288 -4.07 13.51 -12.18
N PRO A 289 -2.80 13.78 -12.55
CA PRO A 289 -1.74 12.78 -12.50
C PRO A 289 -1.54 12.18 -11.10
N GLN A 290 -2.17 12.66 -10.03
CA GLN A 290 -2.15 12.02 -8.70
C GLN A 290 -3.19 10.91 -8.53
N ASP A 291 -4.17 10.80 -9.43
CA ASP A 291 -5.19 9.76 -9.39
C ASP A 291 -4.60 8.36 -9.66
N ASN A 292 -5.25 7.32 -9.14
CA ASN A 292 -4.85 5.91 -9.30
C ASN A 292 -3.48 5.54 -8.71
N SER A 293 -3.16 6.08 -7.53
CA SER A 293 -1.86 5.83 -6.88
C SER A 293 -1.89 4.63 -5.90
N ILE A 294 -3.03 3.95 -5.78
CA ILE A 294 -3.29 2.93 -4.75
C ILE A 294 -3.98 1.71 -5.36
N LEU A 295 -3.52 0.52 -4.96
CA LEU A 295 -4.19 -0.75 -5.24
C LEU A 295 -4.74 -1.38 -3.96
N ARG A 296 -5.75 -2.23 -4.12
CA ARG A 296 -6.36 -3.04 -3.06
C ARG A 296 -5.97 -4.50 -3.23
N ILE A 297 -5.76 -5.18 -2.12
CA ILE A 297 -5.56 -6.64 -2.08
C ILE A 297 -6.42 -7.24 -0.96
N HIS A 298 -7.03 -8.38 -1.26
CA HIS A 298 -7.81 -9.15 -0.30
C HIS A 298 -6.90 -10.14 0.42
N VAL A 299 -6.82 -10.04 1.75
CA VAL A 299 -5.96 -10.88 2.59
C VAL A 299 -6.83 -11.76 3.49
N PRO A 300 -6.84 -13.09 3.30
CA PRO A 300 -7.51 -14.02 4.19
C PRO A 300 -6.63 -14.33 5.40
N PHE A 301 -7.27 -14.69 6.51
CA PHE A 301 -6.59 -14.96 7.76
C PHE A 301 -7.41 -15.82 8.71
N PRO A 302 -6.76 -16.57 9.61
CA PRO A 302 -7.48 -17.37 10.58
C PRO A 302 -8.31 -16.46 11.51
N ALA A 303 -9.62 -16.67 11.53
CA ALA A 303 -10.55 -16.22 12.55
C ALA A 303 -10.38 -17.11 13.77
N SER A 304 -9.19 -17.10 14.37
CA SER A 304 -8.93 -17.94 15.51
C SER A 304 -9.75 -17.44 16.71
N HIS A 305 -10.20 -18.36 17.56
CA HIS A 305 -10.80 -18.10 18.89
C HIS A 305 -9.83 -17.40 19.86
N PHE A 306 -8.70 -16.88 19.37
CA PHE A 306 -7.62 -16.29 20.15
C PHE A 306 -7.67 -14.76 19.98
N LYS A 307 -7.38 -14.03 21.05
CA LYS A 307 -7.48 -12.56 21.15
C LYS A 307 -6.45 -11.80 20.28
N HIS A 308 -5.95 -12.38 19.20
CA HIS A 308 -4.87 -11.83 18.39
C HIS A 308 -5.39 -11.17 17.11
N THR A 309 -4.77 -10.06 16.73
CA THR A 309 -5.11 -9.29 15.52
C THR A 309 -4.58 -9.99 14.26
N LEU A 310 -5.09 -9.65 13.07
CA LEU A 310 -4.57 -10.19 11.79
C LEU A 310 -3.06 -10.03 11.75
N GLU A 311 -2.63 -8.83 12.09
CA GLU A 311 -1.28 -8.39 11.89
C GLU A 311 -0.32 -9.15 12.82
N ASP A 312 -0.81 -9.79 13.89
CA ASP A 312 -0.03 -10.69 14.73
C ASP A 312 0.18 -12.05 14.05
N ASN A 313 -0.85 -12.57 13.37
CA ASN A 313 -0.81 -13.87 12.68
C ASN A 313 0.08 -13.82 11.43
N VAL A 314 0.01 -12.74 10.63
CA VAL A 314 0.82 -12.58 9.41
C VAL A 314 2.32 -12.53 9.73
N CYS A 315 2.71 -12.11 10.93
CA CYS A 315 4.13 -11.99 11.30
C CYS A 315 4.70 -13.23 11.99
N GLN A 316 3.87 -14.07 12.63
CA GLN A 316 4.36 -15.30 13.27
C GLN A 316 4.69 -16.38 12.23
N ASP A 317 3.93 -16.43 11.13
CA ASP A 317 4.09 -17.46 10.10
C ASP A 317 5.06 -17.08 8.97
N VAL A 318 5.42 -15.80 8.84
CA VAL A 318 6.54 -15.38 7.97
C VAL A 318 7.84 -15.69 8.70
N VAL A 319 8.12 -16.98 8.83
CA VAL A 319 9.46 -17.47 9.11
C VAL A 319 10.31 -17.06 7.91
N LEU A 320 11.19 -16.08 8.12
CA LEU A 320 12.24 -15.76 7.16
C LEU A 320 13.11 -17.02 7.02
N TYR A 321 12.79 -17.84 6.03
CA TYR A 321 13.76 -18.80 5.50
C TYR A 321 14.83 -17.96 4.80
N GLU A 322 15.95 -17.72 5.50
CA GLU A 322 17.23 -17.37 4.86
C GLU A 322 17.80 -18.58 4.11
#